data_AF-A0A7G2ISK6-F1
#
_entry.id   AF-A0A7G2ISK6-F1
#
_cell.length_a   1.000
_cell.length_b   1.000
_cell.length_c   1.000
_cell.angle_alpha   90.00
_cell.angle_beta   90.00
_cell.angle_gamma   90.00
#
_symmetry.space_group_name_H-M   'P 1'
#
loop_
_entity.id
_entity.type
_entity.pdbx_description
1 polymer ?
#
loop_
_entity_poly.entity_id
_entity_poly.type
_entity_poly.pdbx_seq_one_letter_code
_entity_poly.pdbx_strand_id
1 'polypeptide(L)'
;MKLNTRLTLPTFILGLIIVAIPFTANWNLPLLNGTVVRWIENGQALWLLFGALFTLSYIRPLSRPEGEKQFWLWAAVWWLVLLGRSTSWGRDYFPEHPKLLFRVISVVLIAMIILPVLISKTLTPGYCPSLTQ
;
A
#
# COMPACT_ATOMS: atom_id res chain seq x y z
N MET A 1 10.93 -30.95 -0.52
CA MET A 1 10.14 -30.13 -1.46
C MET A 1 10.86 -30.08 -2.80
N LYS A 2 10.27 -30.61 -3.88
CA LYS A 2 10.82 -30.52 -5.24
C LYS A 2 10.41 -29.17 -5.83
N LEU A 3 11.32 -28.20 -5.88
CA LEU A 3 11.09 -26.93 -6.56
C LEU A 3 11.13 -27.15 -8.08
N ASN A 4 9.98 -27.53 -8.65
CA ASN A 4 9.78 -27.51 -10.10
C ASN A 4 9.57 -26.06 -10.57
N THR A 5 10.59 -25.24 -10.44
CA THR A 5 10.57 -23.87 -10.98
C THR A 5 10.82 -23.98 -12.48
N ARG A 6 9.75 -24.20 -13.26
CA ARG A 6 9.81 -23.94 -14.71
C ARG A 6 10.02 -22.45 -14.88
N LEU A 7 11.28 -22.05 -14.98
CA LEU A 7 11.70 -20.69 -15.25
C LEU A 7 11.23 -20.36 -16.67
N THR A 8 10.00 -19.83 -16.76
CA THR A 8 9.47 -19.38 -18.04
C THR A 8 10.29 -18.15 -18.48
N LEU A 9 10.50 -18.02 -19.79
CA LEU A 9 11.23 -16.88 -20.36
C LEU A 9 10.75 -15.52 -19.80
N PRO A 10 9.43 -15.28 -19.61
CA PRO A 10 8.96 -14.07 -18.94
C PRO A 10 9.48 -13.91 -17.50
N THR A 11 9.51 -14.98 -16.70
CA THR A 11 10.04 -14.95 -15.32
C THR A 11 11.53 -14.62 -15.29
N PHE A 12 12.29 -15.14 -16.25
CA PHE A 12 13.72 -14.83 -16.38
C PHE A 12 13.95 -13.36 -16.78
N ILE A 13 13.20 -12.88 -17.78
CA ILE A 13 13.25 -11.48 -18.22
C ILE A 13 12.86 -10.54 -17.06
N LEU A 14 11.79 -10.86 -16.33
CA LEU A 14 11.35 -10.06 -15.19
C LEU A 14 12.42 -10.03 -14.08
N GLY A 15 13.04 -11.18 -13.79
CA GLY A 15 14.15 -11.27 -12.84
C GLY A 15 15.34 -10.41 -13.27
N LEU A 16 15.68 -10.42 -14.55
CA LEU A 16 16.77 -9.63 -15.10
C LEU A 16 16.47 -8.11 -15.04
N ILE A 17 15.22 -7.71 -15.31
CA ILE A 17 14.76 -6.33 -15.14
C ILE A 17 14.85 -5.90 -13.67
N ILE A 18 14.39 -6.73 -12.73
CA ILE A 18 14.46 -6.43 -11.29
C ILE A 18 15.91 -6.21 -10.84
N VAL A 19 16.84 -7.03 -11.33
CA VAL A 19 18.27 -6.89 -11.04
C VAL A 19 18.87 -5.66 -11.71
N ALA A 20 18.40 -5.25 -12.89
CA ALA A 20 18.91 -4.10 -13.64
C ALA A 20 18.46 -2.74 -13.07
N ILE A 21 17.24 -2.63 -12.52
CA ILE A 21 16.67 -1.40 -11.94
C ILE A 21 17.60 -0.70 -10.91
N PRO A 22 18.22 -1.37 -9.92
CA PRO A 22 19.12 -0.68 -8.99
C PRO A 22 20.37 -0.10 -9.67
N PHE A 23 20.81 -0.65 -10.81
CA PHE A 23 21.94 -0.12 -11.56
C PHE A 23 21.57 1.10 -12.42
N THR A 24 20.30 1.22 -12.84
CA THR A 24 19.83 2.42 -13.56
C THR A 24 19.75 3.66 -12.68
N ALA A 25 19.63 3.50 -11.36
CA ALA A 25 19.71 4.61 -10.41
C ALA A 25 21.09 5.30 -10.40
N ASN A 26 22.16 4.59 -10.80
CA ASN A 26 23.51 5.12 -10.86
C ASN A 26 23.86 5.73 -12.23
N TRP A 27 22.99 5.53 -13.23
CA TRP A 27 23.05 6.31 -14.46
C TRP A 27 22.54 7.70 -14.14
N ASN A 28 23.42 8.70 -14.24
CA ASN A 28 23.05 10.12 -14.33
C ASN A 28 22.31 10.36 -15.66
N LEU A 29 21.20 9.67 -15.90
CA LEU A 29 20.24 10.04 -16.93
C LEU A 29 19.80 11.46 -16.57
N PRO A 30 20.05 12.46 -17.43
CA PRO A 30 19.55 13.80 -17.23
C PRO A 30 18.04 13.76 -17.43
N LEU A 31 17.32 13.25 -16.42
CA LEU A 31 15.87 13.22 -16.31
C LEU A 31 15.41 14.67 -16.20
N LEU A 32 15.44 15.41 -17.30
CA LEU A 32 14.97 16.79 -17.47
C LEU A 32 15.00 17.61 -16.15
N ASN A 33 16.18 17.79 -15.56
CA ASN A 33 16.38 18.56 -14.32
C ASN A 33 15.42 18.21 -13.15
N GLY A 34 15.13 16.92 -12.91
CA GLY A 34 14.22 16.48 -11.84
C GLY A 34 12.74 16.82 -12.07
N THR A 35 12.41 17.52 -13.16
CA THR A 35 11.04 17.93 -13.48
C THR A 35 10.18 16.72 -13.81
N VAL A 36 10.69 15.79 -14.63
CA VAL A 36 9.99 14.55 -14.99
C VAL A 36 9.74 13.68 -13.75
N VAL A 37 10.72 13.58 -12.86
CA VAL A 37 10.58 12.83 -11.59
C VAL A 37 9.45 13.42 -10.76
N ARG A 38 9.41 14.75 -10.62
CA ARG A 38 8.36 15.45 -9.88
C ARG A 38 6.97 15.29 -10.51
N TRP A 39 6.88 15.25 -11.83
CA TRP A 39 5.62 14.96 -12.54
C TRP A 39 5.16 13.51 -12.29
N ILE A 40 6.07 12.55 -12.30
CA ILE A 40 5.76 11.15 -12.01
C ILE A 40 5.32 10.99 -10.54
N GLU A 41 6.02 11.61 -9.60
CA GLU A 41 5.68 11.62 -8.18
C GLU A 41 4.28 12.23 -7.94
N ASN A 42 4.00 13.38 -8.55
CA ASN A 42 2.69 14.03 -8.47
C ASN A 42 1.59 13.20 -9.15
N GLY A 43 1.88 12.60 -10.30
CA GLY A 43 0.95 11.71 -11.00
C GLY A 43 0.61 10.46 -10.16
N GLN A 44 1.61 9.85 -9.53
CA GLN A 44 1.42 8.74 -8.61
C GLN A 44 0.57 9.16 -7.41
N ALA A 45 0.84 10.32 -6.81
CA ALA A 45 0.05 10.85 -5.71
C ALA A 45 -1.41 11.09 -6.13
N LEU A 46 -1.64 11.69 -7.30
CA LEU A 46 -2.99 11.94 -7.83
C LEU A 46 -3.74 10.62 -8.09
N TRP A 47 -3.05 9.60 -8.60
CA TRP A 47 -3.62 8.27 -8.81
C TRP A 47 -4.00 7.58 -7.48
N LEU A 48 -3.16 7.70 -6.46
CA LEU A 48 -3.44 7.17 -5.12
C LEU A 48 -4.62 7.90 -4.46
N LEU A 49 -4.68 9.23 -4.61
CA LEU A 49 -5.80 10.03 -4.12
C LEU A 49 -7.10 9.65 -4.85
N PHE A 50 -7.03 9.44 -6.17
CA PHE A 50 -8.14 8.93 -6.95
C PHE A 50 -8.59 7.56 -6.43
N GLY A 51 -7.68 6.62 -6.16
CA GLY A 51 -7.99 5.32 -5.58
C GLY A 51 -8.72 5.42 -4.23
N ALA A 52 -8.26 6.31 -3.35
CA ALA A 52 -8.91 6.57 -2.06
C ALA A 52 -10.33 7.13 -2.24
N LEU A 53 -10.49 8.18 -3.07
CA LEU A 53 -11.77 8.82 -3.34
C LEU A 53 -12.75 7.90 -4.07
N PHE A 54 -12.26 7.12 -5.04
CA PHE A 54 -13.05 6.12 -5.75
C PHE A 54 -13.57 5.06 -4.77
N THR A 55 -12.70 4.55 -3.89
CA THR A 55 -13.09 3.56 -2.89
C THR A 55 -14.15 4.13 -1.93
N LEU A 56 -14.02 5.38 -1.48
CA LEU A 56 -14.97 5.98 -0.54
C LEU A 56 -16.29 6.40 -1.21
N SER A 57 -16.22 7.03 -2.38
CA SER A 57 -17.37 7.69 -3.02
C SER A 57 -18.15 6.78 -3.97
N TYR A 58 -17.46 5.93 -4.73
CA TYR A 58 -18.09 5.03 -5.71
C TYR A 58 -18.53 3.72 -5.06
N ILE A 59 -17.63 3.06 -4.32
CA ILE A 59 -17.94 1.77 -3.68
C ILE A 59 -18.87 1.97 -2.47
N ARG A 60 -18.76 3.12 -1.79
CA ARG A 60 -19.53 3.47 -0.59
C ARG A 60 -19.51 2.34 0.45
N PRO A 61 -18.34 2.08 1.07
CA PRO A 61 -18.17 0.97 2.00
C PRO A 61 -19.16 1.00 3.18
N LEU A 62 -19.62 2.19 3.56
CA LEU A 62 -20.61 2.40 4.64
C LEU A 62 -22.00 1.83 4.32
N SER A 63 -22.34 1.63 3.05
CA SER A 63 -23.63 1.10 2.61
C SER A 63 -23.61 -0.43 2.39
N ARG A 64 -22.48 -1.10 2.68
CA ARG A 64 -22.28 -2.53 2.43
C ARG A 64 -22.43 -3.39 3.70
N PRO A 65 -22.78 -4.68 3.54
CA PRO A 65 -22.82 -5.63 4.65
C PRO A 65 -21.45 -5.74 5.35
N GLU A 66 -21.46 -6.13 6.62
CA GLU A 66 -20.34 -5.92 7.57
C GLU A 66 -19.00 -6.50 7.10
N GLY A 67 -19.00 -7.63 6.40
CA GLY A 67 -17.78 -8.25 5.86
C GLY A 67 -17.11 -7.45 4.74
N GLU A 68 -17.88 -7.03 3.72
CA GLU A 68 -17.34 -6.25 2.60
C GLU A 68 -16.92 -4.84 3.05
N LYS A 69 -17.68 -4.26 3.98
CA LYS A 69 -17.41 -2.93 4.55
C LYS A 69 -16.00 -2.84 5.15
N GLN A 70 -15.59 -3.83 5.95
CA GLN A 70 -14.28 -3.82 6.60
C GLN A 70 -13.13 -3.89 5.59
N PHE A 71 -13.27 -4.74 4.56
CA PHE A 71 -12.29 -4.85 3.48
C PHE A 71 -12.11 -3.53 2.74
N TRP A 72 -13.22 -2.89 2.33
CA TRP A 72 -13.16 -1.65 1.56
C TRP A 72 -12.71 -0.45 2.40
N LEU A 73 -13.06 -0.39 3.69
CA LEU A 73 -12.51 0.62 4.60
C LEU A 73 -11.00 0.42 4.81
N TRP A 74 -10.56 -0.83 4.99
CA TRP A 74 -9.14 -1.17 5.08
C TRP A 74 -8.39 -0.79 3.80
N ALA A 75 -8.96 -1.06 2.63
CA ALA A 75 -8.40 -0.63 1.34
C ALA A 75 -8.32 0.90 1.23
N ALA A 76 -9.34 1.64 1.66
CA ALA A 76 -9.32 3.11 1.69
C ALA A 76 -8.19 3.67 2.59
N VAL A 77 -8.00 3.09 3.77
CA VAL A 77 -6.90 3.45 4.68
C VAL A 77 -5.55 3.10 4.03
N TRP A 78 -5.46 1.99 3.31
CA TRP A 78 -4.25 1.60 2.58
C TRP A 78 -3.87 2.61 1.50
N TRP A 79 -4.83 3.09 0.70
CA TRP A 79 -4.61 4.15 -0.28
C TRP A 79 -4.08 5.44 0.36
N LEU A 80 -4.64 5.83 1.51
CA LEU A 80 -4.20 7.00 2.28
C LEU A 80 -2.77 6.87 2.82
N VAL A 81 -2.38 5.69 3.30
CA VAL A 81 -1.00 5.45 3.77
C VAL A 81 0.01 5.51 2.64
N LEU A 82 -0.30 4.90 1.50
CA LEU A 82 0.57 4.97 0.33
C LEU A 82 0.70 6.39 -0.20
N LEU A 83 -0.40 7.16 -0.20
CA LEU A 83 -0.39 8.59 -0.52
C LEU A 83 0.53 9.37 0.45
N GLY A 84 0.44 9.05 1.74
CA GLY A 84 1.30 9.57 2.81
C GLY A 84 2.78 9.37 2.54
N ARG A 85 3.13 8.15 2.10
CA ARG A 85 4.48 7.77 1.74
C ARG A 85 4.96 8.46 0.46
N SER A 86 4.12 8.56 -0.56
CA SER A 86 4.52 9.13 -1.86
C SER A 86 4.69 10.65 -1.82
N THR A 87 4.00 11.34 -0.91
CA THR A 87 4.00 12.82 -0.83
C THR A 87 4.80 13.37 0.34
N SER A 88 5.49 12.53 1.13
CA SER A 88 6.32 12.98 2.28
C SER A 88 5.52 13.92 3.20
N TRP A 89 4.41 13.41 3.76
CA TRP A 89 3.44 14.22 4.53
C TRP A 89 4.10 15.20 5.50
N GLY A 90 4.00 16.48 5.14
CA GLY A 90 4.38 17.61 5.98
C GLY A 90 5.83 18.07 5.91
N ARG A 91 6.78 17.22 5.53
CA ARG A 91 8.20 17.61 5.57
C ARG A 91 8.57 18.65 4.51
N ASP A 92 7.99 18.48 3.31
CA ASP A 92 8.30 19.33 2.16
C ASP A 92 7.22 20.39 1.90
N TYR A 93 5.98 20.17 2.40
CA TYR A 93 4.84 21.04 2.11
C TYR A 93 4.41 21.93 3.30
N PHE A 94 4.72 21.54 4.54
CA PHE A 94 4.25 22.24 5.75
C PHE A 94 5.38 22.35 6.80
N PRO A 95 6.46 23.08 6.50
CA PRO A 95 7.62 23.21 7.40
C PRO A 95 7.28 23.84 8.75
N GLU A 96 6.26 24.71 8.79
CA GLU A 96 5.81 25.45 9.97
C GLU A 96 4.93 24.63 10.94
N HIS A 97 4.41 23.48 10.48
CA HIS A 97 3.48 22.69 11.29
C HIS A 97 4.21 21.66 12.16
N PRO A 98 3.70 21.38 13.37
CA PRO A 98 4.40 20.50 14.30
C PRO A 98 4.48 19.07 13.74
N LYS A 99 5.71 18.58 13.58
CA LYS A 99 6.04 17.21 13.13
C LYS A 99 5.30 16.11 13.90
N LEU A 100 4.85 16.43 15.11
CA LEU A 100 4.07 15.55 15.97
C LEU A 100 2.69 15.21 15.37
N LEU A 101 2.02 16.13 14.68
CA LEU A 101 0.74 15.84 14.00
C LEU A 101 0.90 14.78 12.92
N PHE A 102 1.88 14.95 12.03
CA PHE A 102 2.15 13.99 10.94
C PHE A 102 2.56 12.61 11.49
N ARG A 103 3.28 12.59 12.62
CA ARG A 103 3.66 11.35 13.31
C ARG A 103 2.43 10.64 13.90
N VAL A 104 1.55 11.38 14.57
CA VAL A 104 0.31 10.82 15.13
C VAL A 104 -0.57 10.25 14.04
N ILE A 105 -0.79 10.99 12.94
CA ILE A 105 -1.61 10.50 11.83
C ILE A 105 -0.99 9.24 11.20
N SER A 106 0.34 9.22 11.02
CA SER A 106 1.05 8.05 10.48
C SER A 106 0.90 6.82 11.40
N VAL A 107 1.09 6.99 12.71
CA VAL A 107 0.94 5.91 13.69
C VAL A 107 -0.50 5.38 13.69
N VAL A 108 -1.49 6.28 13.67
CA VAL A 108 -2.91 5.90 13.63
C VAL A 108 -3.24 5.14 12.36
N LEU A 109 -2.80 5.61 11.20
CA LEU A 109 -3.06 4.93 9.93
C LEU A 109 -2.37 3.56 9.85
N ILE A 110 -1.13 3.45 10.30
CA ILE A 110 -0.41 2.17 10.38
C ILE A 110 -1.12 1.21 11.35
N ALA A 111 -1.57 1.70 12.51
CA ALA A 111 -2.32 0.90 13.47
C ALA A 111 -3.64 0.38 12.87
N MET A 112 -4.39 1.22 12.14
CA MET A 112 -5.63 0.81 11.45
C MET A 112 -5.40 -0.27 10.39
N ILE A 113 -4.21 -0.32 9.79
CA ILE A 113 -3.83 -1.36 8.83
C ILE A 113 -3.48 -2.67 9.53
N ILE A 114 -2.71 -2.59 10.62
CA ILE A 114 -2.13 -3.76 11.29
C ILE A 114 -3.14 -4.46 12.19
N LEU A 115 -4.01 -3.72 12.90
CA LEU A 115 -4.99 -4.29 13.83
C LEU A 115 -5.86 -5.39 13.20
N PRO A 116 -6.52 -5.15 12.04
CA PRO A 116 -7.38 -6.16 11.41
C PRO A 116 -6.60 -7.42 10.99
N VAL A 117 -5.36 -7.24 10.53
CA VAL A 117 -4.47 -8.34 10.11
C VAL A 117 -4.04 -9.20 11.31
N LEU A 118 -3.77 -8.57 12.46
CA LEU A 118 -3.42 -9.29 13.69
C LEU A 118 -4.63 -10.02 14.28
N ILE A 119 -5.81 -9.39 14.28
CA ILE A 119 -7.04 -9.97 14.83
C ILE A 119 -7.56 -11.12 13.96
N SER A 120 -7.35 -11.08 12.63
CA SER A 120 -7.73 -12.19 11.73
C SER A 120 -6.99 -13.49 12.05
N LYS A 121 -5.73 -13.43 12.53
CA LYS A 121 -4.96 -14.63 12.91
C LYS A 121 -5.48 -15.32 14.17
N THR A 122 -6.25 -14.61 15.01
CA THR A 122 -6.84 -15.15 16.23
C THR A 122 -8.19 -15.85 16.03
N LEU A 123 -8.71 -15.92 14.81
CA LEU A 123 -9.98 -16.59 14.48
C LEU A 123 -9.78 -17.96 13.80
N THR A 124 -8.83 -18.75 14.29
CA THR A 124 -8.92 -20.21 14.13
C THR A 124 -9.46 -20.77 15.45
N PRO A 125 -10.77 -20.84 15.67
CA PRO A 125 -11.28 -21.65 16.75
C PRO A 125 -10.99 -23.09 16.34
N GLY A 126 -10.03 -23.71 17.02
CA GLY A 126 -9.98 -25.16 17.16
C GLY A 126 -11.28 -25.59 17.84
N TYR A 127 -12.34 -25.77 17.05
CA TYR A 127 -13.53 -26.51 17.43
C TYR A 127 -13.67 -27.63 16.41
N CYS A 128 -12.92 -28.69 16.66
CA CYS A 128 -13.28 -30.01 16.18
C CYS A 128 -14.45 -30.46 17.08
N PRO A 129 -15.69 -30.61 16.57
CA PRO A 129 -16.70 -31.30 17.35
C PRO A 129 -16.31 -32.78 17.37
N SER A 130 -15.59 -33.17 18.42
CA SER A 130 -15.53 -34.55 18.86
C SER A 130 -16.91 -34.93 19.42
N LEU A 131 -17.74 -35.56 18.60
CA LEU A 131 -18.90 -36.38 19.00
C LEU A 131 -18.85 -37.60 18.07
N THR A 132 -18.20 -38.71 18.45
CA THR A 132 -18.71 -39.80 19.32
C THR A 132 -20.12 -40.27 18.98
N GLN A 133 -20.17 -41.55 18.57
CA GLN A 133 -21.29 -42.45 18.27
C GLN A 133 -22.08 -42.23 16.97
#